data_AF-A0A327HIJ2-F1
#
_entry.id   AF-A0A327HIJ2-F1
#
_cell.length_a   1.000
_cell.length_b   1.000
_cell.length_c   1.000
_cell.angle_alpha   90.00
_cell.angle_beta   90.00
_cell.angle_gamma   90.00
#
_symmetry.space_group_name_H-M   'P 1'
#
loop_
_entity.id
_entity.type
_entity.pdbx_description
1 polymer ?
#
loop_
_entity_poly.entity_id
_entity_poly.type
_entity_poly.pdbx_seq_one_letter_code
_entity_poly.pdbx_strand_id
1 'polypeptide(L)'
;MCQKHGISRNGPVEVIRSRLITELILSEWDLSPEGLDSIMNNQLGRILAVYGVKKSGSIRERKQRLYLHLNHDPKQLTPEKLDALSREKLHELCVKLDLPRSGTKQALLLRVAGVLTSQSGSWGVIKKSLRRPRGKVKLIPIPSPDDEPEVPVTQEIIVQPPSTEEVQEIIAILDDPIVEVVDSYSEVETEVQEPVIVEANVEPIYAEPTPVVSYTESVIEIKGRVAEIDALCREFLLVGSIHDNEDVDAFISSLNGHGINTSDSNVKNFVRNRLVELNEIANAEKEAINSLPNSWREREALRRFEEARQVLRDSLPEIIGNHSGDMVKARVAFEDKARGLALDLRLPAVSGRLHALFDLQVSLDEEIAATDPKIARRTRVAKLLQHGAIHLTSEQRINLDRLERNMEGFEQLAITIFERSEGTYGESQQALLIRFLEKKGYNVNTSDLRPRVVAAAGIIGAELGYISPADIPRLAPGIKVSDTEVESIITDLKRLAKQFKPDEEILDEEEELAESVADASDRVSSIKKKIDGVDDLLSRLKISNN
;
A
#
# COMPACT_ATOMS: atom_id res chain seq x y z
N MET A 1 -14.85 11.51 43.97
CA MET A 1 -15.44 10.42 43.16
C MET A 1 -14.99 9.06 43.66
N CYS A 2 -13.71 8.65 43.54
CA CYS A 2 -13.25 7.31 43.96
C CYS A 2 -13.64 6.90 45.39
N GLN A 3 -13.42 7.78 46.39
CA GLN A 3 -13.77 7.49 47.79
C GLN A 3 -15.29 7.38 48.04
N LYS A 4 -16.12 8.00 47.18
CA LYS A 4 -17.59 7.89 47.27
C LYS A 4 -18.13 6.57 46.72
N HIS A 5 -17.37 5.91 45.85
CA HIS A 5 -17.74 4.65 45.19
C HIS A 5 -16.89 3.45 45.65
N GLY A 6 -16.08 3.60 46.71
CA GLY A 6 -15.27 2.49 47.24
C GLY A 6 -14.05 2.09 46.39
N ILE A 7 -13.69 2.87 45.36
CA ILE A 7 -12.60 2.54 44.43
C ILE A 7 -11.24 2.92 45.03
N SER A 8 -10.30 1.98 44.99
CA SER A 8 -8.91 2.20 45.40
C SER A 8 -8.23 3.28 44.54
N ARG A 9 -7.61 4.26 45.19
CA ARG A 9 -6.87 5.37 44.55
C ARG A 9 -5.46 4.99 44.11
N ASN A 10 -5.13 3.69 44.09
CA ASN A 10 -3.79 3.21 43.77
C ASN A 10 -3.61 3.06 42.26
N GLY A 11 -2.61 3.75 41.71
CA GLY A 11 -2.21 3.71 40.30
C GLY A 11 -2.13 5.10 39.64
N PRO A 12 -1.67 5.17 38.39
CA PRO A 12 -1.69 6.42 37.63
C PRO A 12 -3.12 6.86 37.31
N VAL A 13 -3.28 8.15 37.02
CA VAL A 13 -4.57 8.81 36.78
C VAL A 13 -5.39 8.11 35.68
N GLU A 14 -4.72 7.58 34.66
CA GLU A 14 -5.36 6.89 33.53
C GLU A 14 -6.04 5.57 33.96
N VAL A 15 -5.42 4.81 34.87
CA VAL A 15 -6.01 3.57 35.41
C VAL A 15 -7.13 3.87 36.40
N ILE A 16 -6.99 4.93 37.20
CA ILE A 16 -8.07 5.36 38.09
C ILE A 16 -9.29 5.80 37.26
N ARG A 17 -9.06 6.51 36.15
CA ARG A 17 -10.10 6.92 35.21
C ARG A 17 -10.75 5.71 34.53
N SER A 18 -9.97 4.74 34.05
CA SER A 18 -10.54 3.55 33.41
C SER A 18 -11.45 2.79 34.38
N ARG A 19 -11.01 2.57 35.63
CA ARG A 19 -11.86 1.95 36.68
C ARG A 19 -13.13 2.75 36.96
N LEU A 20 -13.03 4.08 37.07
CA LEU A 20 -14.20 4.93 37.28
C LEU A 20 -15.21 4.84 36.12
N ILE A 21 -14.73 4.80 34.87
CA ILE A 21 -15.59 4.65 33.69
C ILE A 21 -16.25 3.27 33.70
N THR A 22 -15.50 2.21 34.02
CA THR A 22 -16.04 0.85 34.13
C THR A 22 -17.16 0.78 35.16
N GLU A 23 -16.96 1.31 36.36
CA GLU A 23 -17.96 1.18 37.44
C GLU A 23 -19.14 2.16 37.33
N LEU A 24 -18.96 3.34 36.74
CA LEU A 24 -20.00 4.38 36.71
C LEU A 24 -20.75 4.49 35.39
N ILE A 25 -20.12 4.10 34.27
CA ILE A 25 -20.67 4.32 32.92
C ILE A 25 -20.93 2.98 32.22
N LEU A 26 -20.07 1.98 32.43
CA LEU A 26 -20.15 0.67 31.80
C LEU A 26 -20.44 -0.44 32.80
N SER A 27 -21.24 -0.16 33.84
CA SER A 27 -21.53 -1.12 34.92
C SER A 27 -22.28 -2.38 34.43
N GLU A 28 -22.95 -2.28 33.28
CA GLU A 28 -23.72 -3.36 32.65
C GLU A 28 -22.85 -4.30 31.80
N TRP A 29 -21.60 -3.90 31.49
CA TRP A 29 -20.71 -4.67 30.61
C TRP A 29 -19.77 -5.57 31.41
N ASP A 30 -19.70 -6.85 31.05
CA ASP A 30 -18.67 -7.74 31.56
C ASP A 30 -17.34 -7.49 30.83
N LEU A 31 -16.50 -6.65 31.43
CA LEU A 31 -15.16 -6.31 30.93
C LEU A 31 -14.06 -7.22 31.52
N SER A 32 -14.43 -8.38 32.08
CA SER A 32 -13.49 -9.42 32.46
C SER A 32 -12.78 -10.01 31.22
N PRO A 33 -11.58 -10.63 31.37
CA PRO A 33 -10.89 -11.22 30.22
C PRO A 33 -11.70 -12.31 29.50
N GLU A 34 -12.67 -12.93 30.17
CA GLU A 34 -13.59 -13.91 29.58
C GLU A 34 -14.80 -13.23 28.92
N GLY A 35 -15.34 -12.17 29.55
CA GLY A 35 -16.42 -11.34 28.99
C GLY A 35 -16.02 -10.55 27.75
N LEU A 36 -14.72 -10.21 27.59
CA LEU A 36 -14.23 -9.55 26.38
C LEU A 36 -14.44 -10.40 25.11
N ASP A 37 -14.58 -11.72 25.24
CA ASP A 37 -14.75 -12.59 24.09
C ASP A 37 -16.16 -12.60 23.50
N SER A 38 -17.18 -12.31 24.30
CA SER A 38 -18.59 -12.28 23.89
C SER A 38 -19.02 -10.94 23.27
N ILE A 39 -18.21 -9.88 23.39
CA ILE A 39 -18.56 -8.54 22.89
C ILE A 39 -18.42 -8.45 21.36
N MET A 40 -19.47 -7.95 20.69
CA MET A 40 -19.45 -7.73 19.24
C MET A 40 -18.49 -6.62 18.81
N ASN A 41 -17.96 -6.68 17.58
CA ASN A 41 -16.96 -5.73 17.07
C ASN A 41 -17.45 -4.25 17.05
N ASN A 42 -18.72 -4.03 16.74
CA ASN A 42 -19.33 -2.70 16.70
C ASN A 42 -19.38 -2.09 18.11
N GLN A 43 -19.82 -2.88 19.08
CA GLN A 43 -19.90 -2.51 20.50
C GLN A 43 -18.51 -2.24 21.08
N LEU A 44 -17.51 -3.06 20.73
CA LEU A 44 -16.12 -2.86 21.14
C LEU A 44 -15.54 -1.51 20.70
N GLY A 45 -15.92 -1.05 19.48
CA GLY A 45 -15.57 0.27 18.98
C GLY A 45 -16.23 1.42 19.76
N ARG A 46 -17.49 1.24 20.18
CA ARG A 46 -18.23 2.20 21.03
C ARG A 46 -17.62 2.27 22.43
N ILE A 47 -17.31 1.13 23.05
CA ILE A 47 -16.66 1.05 24.37
C ILE A 47 -15.29 1.76 24.35
N LEU A 48 -14.45 1.49 23.35
CA LEU A 48 -13.17 2.17 23.19
C LEU A 48 -13.32 3.70 23.01
N ALA A 49 -14.41 4.15 22.39
CA ALA A 49 -14.69 5.57 22.23
C ALA A 49 -15.02 6.23 23.58
N VAL A 50 -15.76 5.56 24.47
CA VAL A 50 -16.07 6.03 25.85
C VAL A 50 -14.78 6.23 26.65
N TYR A 51 -13.84 5.28 26.57
CA TYR A 51 -12.53 5.44 27.21
C TYR A 51 -11.70 6.58 26.61
N GLY A 52 -12.00 7.01 25.38
CA GLY A 52 -11.27 8.04 24.66
C GLY A 52 -10.01 7.50 23.96
N VAL A 53 -10.01 6.21 23.66
CA VAL A 53 -8.91 5.43 23.09
C VAL A 53 -9.16 5.21 21.58
N LYS A 54 -8.16 4.72 20.82
CA LYS A 54 -8.28 4.47 19.37
C LYS A 54 -9.31 3.37 19.09
N LYS A 55 -10.36 3.70 18.32
CA LYS A 55 -11.47 2.79 17.95
C LYS A 55 -11.22 1.91 16.71
N SER A 56 -10.20 2.23 15.90
CA SER A 56 -9.89 1.51 14.66
C SER A 56 -8.98 0.30 14.91
N GLY A 57 -9.01 -0.68 14.01
CA GLY A 57 -8.25 -1.93 14.10
C GLY A 57 -9.15 -3.16 13.96
N SER A 58 -8.52 -4.33 13.79
CA SER A 58 -9.21 -5.63 13.76
C SER A 58 -9.89 -5.94 15.09
N ILE A 59 -10.84 -6.88 15.11
CA ILE A 59 -11.52 -7.31 16.36
C ILE A 59 -10.49 -7.73 17.42
N ARG A 60 -9.46 -8.48 17.01
CA ARG A 60 -8.36 -8.92 17.87
C ARG A 60 -7.56 -7.74 18.43
N GLU A 61 -7.18 -6.77 17.60
CA GLU A 61 -6.44 -5.58 18.06
C GLU A 61 -7.26 -4.71 19.02
N ARG A 62 -8.56 -4.58 18.78
CA ARG A 62 -9.46 -3.83 19.67
C ARG A 62 -9.59 -4.51 21.02
N LYS A 63 -9.72 -5.85 21.05
CA LYS A 63 -9.77 -6.65 22.29
C LYS A 63 -8.47 -6.52 23.09
N GLN A 64 -7.34 -6.73 22.43
CA GLN A 64 -6.01 -6.56 23.04
C GLN A 64 -5.82 -5.15 23.62
N ARG A 65 -6.24 -4.11 22.89
CA ARG A 65 -6.14 -2.72 23.34
C ARG A 65 -7.01 -2.44 24.56
N LEU A 66 -8.25 -2.94 24.57
CA LEU A 66 -9.17 -2.77 25.69
C LEU A 66 -8.62 -3.49 26.93
N TYR A 67 -8.17 -4.74 26.78
CA TYR A 67 -7.55 -5.51 27.85
C TYR A 67 -6.32 -4.79 28.44
N LEU A 68 -5.42 -4.29 27.59
CA LEU A 68 -4.24 -3.54 28.03
C LEU A 68 -4.62 -2.24 28.75
N HIS A 69 -5.63 -1.52 28.27
CA HIS A 69 -6.08 -0.27 28.88
C HIS A 69 -6.75 -0.45 30.26
N LEU A 70 -7.41 -1.58 30.48
CA LEU A 70 -8.07 -1.90 31.75
C LEU A 70 -7.09 -2.42 32.80
N ASN A 71 -6.17 -3.29 32.39
CA ASN A 71 -5.40 -4.13 33.32
C ASN A 71 -3.93 -3.72 33.48
N HIS A 72 -3.38 -2.93 32.55
CA HIS A 72 -1.96 -2.63 32.52
C HIS A 72 -1.66 -1.13 32.43
N ASP A 73 -0.45 -0.78 32.86
CA ASP A 73 0.08 0.58 32.77
C ASP A 73 1.05 0.71 31.57
N PRO A 74 0.88 1.71 30.69
CA PRO A 74 1.75 1.90 29.52
C PRO A 74 3.20 2.26 29.91
N LYS A 75 3.43 2.74 31.14
CA LYS A 75 4.76 3.05 31.68
C LYS A 75 5.45 1.88 32.37
N GLN A 76 4.67 0.89 32.81
CA GLN A 76 5.19 -0.28 33.51
C GLN A 76 5.41 -1.46 32.57
N LEU A 77 4.50 -1.68 31.62
CA LEU A 77 4.57 -2.75 30.64
C LEU A 77 5.20 -2.23 29.33
N THR A 78 6.51 -2.02 29.34
CA THR A 78 7.31 -1.64 28.16
C THR A 78 8.07 -2.86 27.62
N PRO A 79 8.39 -2.91 26.31
CA PRO A 79 9.12 -4.04 25.71
C PRO A 79 10.45 -4.32 26.42
N GLU A 80 11.15 -3.28 26.90
CA GLU A 80 12.41 -3.38 27.65
C GLU A 80 12.25 -4.09 29.00
N LYS A 81 11.10 -3.93 29.66
CA LYS A 81 10.81 -4.54 30.98
C LYS A 81 10.26 -5.96 30.88
N LEU A 82 9.96 -6.45 29.67
CA LEU A 82 9.44 -7.80 29.47
C LEU A 82 10.47 -8.90 29.75
N ASP A 83 11.77 -8.61 29.62
CA ASP A 83 12.82 -9.61 29.86
C ASP A 83 12.92 -10.01 31.34
N ALA A 84 12.60 -9.07 32.24
CA ALA A 84 12.54 -9.30 33.68
C ALA A 84 11.34 -10.17 34.12
N LEU A 85 10.35 -10.42 33.26
CA LEU A 85 9.20 -11.25 33.60
C LEU A 85 9.53 -12.75 33.55
N SER A 86 8.89 -13.53 34.43
CA SER A 86 8.97 -14.99 34.40
C SER A 86 8.24 -15.57 33.17
N ARG A 87 8.62 -16.78 32.78
CA ARG A 87 7.95 -17.51 31.68
C ARG A 87 6.46 -17.72 31.94
N GLU A 88 6.08 -17.98 33.17
CA GLU A 88 4.68 -18.14 33.60
C GLU A 88 3.88 -16.86 33.39
N LYS A 89 4.46 -15.70 33.75
CA LYS A 89 3.80 -14.42 33.56
C LYS A 89 3.63 -14.06 32.09
N LEU A 90 4.63 -14.37 31.26
CA LEU A 90 4.53 -14.21 29.81
C LEU A 90 3.47 -15.15 29.22
N HIS A 91 3.37 -16.38 29.73
CA HIS A 91 2.33 -17.32 29.31
C HIS A 91 0.93 -16.79 29.65
N GLU A 92 0.70 -16.27 30.86
CA GLU A 92 -0.56 -15.62 31.24
C GLU A 92 -0.93 -14.46 30.29
N LEU A 93 0.05 -13.63 29.92
CA LEU A 93 -0.17 -12.53 28.98
C LEU A 93 -0.51 -13.04 27.58
N CYS A 94 0.13 -14.11 27.11
CA CYS A 94 -0.23 -14.73 25.84
C CYS A 94 -1.65 -15.29 25.84
N VAL A 95 -2.12 -15.86 26.96
CA VAL A 95 -3.52 -16.32 27.07
C VAL A 95 -4.49 -15.16 26.90
N LYS A 96 -4.25 -14.07 27.63
CA LYS A 96 -5.16 -12.92 27.69
C LYS A 96 -5.12 -12.02 26.45
N LEU A 97 -4.03 -12.09 25.68
CA LEU A 97 -3.88 -11.36 24.41
C LEU A 97 -4.24 -12.20 23.19
N ASP A 98 -4.76 -13.41 23.38
CA ASP A 98 -5.11 -14.35 22.31
C ASP A 98 -3.92 -14.63 21.36
N LEU A 99 -2.78 -14.98 21.97
CA LEU A 99 -1.53 -15.30 21.30
C LEU A 99 -1.18 -16.79 21.46
N PRO A 100 -0.45 -17.39 20.50
CA PRO A 100 -0.05 -18.78 20.60
C PRO A 100 0.82 -19.04 21.84
N ARG A 101 0.43 -20.06 22.62
CA ARG A 101 1.02 -20.45 23.92
C ARG A 101 2.32 -21.25 23.83
N SER A 102 2.66 -21.77 22.65
CA SER A 102 3.79 -22.68 22.45
C SER A 102 5.11 -21.91 22.22
N GLY A 103 6.19 -22.34 22.89
CA GLY A 103 7.55 -21.83 22.62
C GLY A 103 8.45 -21.68 23.85
N THR A 104 9.67 -21.23 23.57
CA THR A 104 10.68 -20.82 24.57
C THR A 104 10.30 -19.47 25.20
N LYS A 105 10.90 -19.12 26.36
CA LYS A 105 10.67 -17.81 27.02
C LYS A 105 10.86 -16.64 26.03
N GLN A 106 11.90 -16.70 25.20
CA GLN A 106 12.21 -15.68 24.20
C GLN A 106 11.14 -15.59 23.09
N ALA A 107 10.58 -16.71 22.64
CA ALA A 107 9.49 -16.71 21.66
C ALA A 107 8.20 -16.08 22.22
N LEU A 108 7.86 -16.34 23.49
CA LEU A 108 6.71 -15.72 24.15
C LEU A 108 6.96 -14.20 24.35
N LEU A 109 8.16 -13.83 24.76
CA LEU A 109 8.57 -12.44 24.93
C LEU A 109 8.43 -11.66 23.63
N LEU A 110 8.98 -12.17 22.52
CA LEU A 110 8.94 -11.49 21.22
C LEU A 110 7.52 -11.25 20.72
N ARG A 111 6.60 -12.20 20.94
CA ARG A 111 5.18 -12.05 20.56
C ARG A 111 4.48 -11.00 21.40
N VAL A 112 4.67 -11.03 22.72
CA VAL A 112 4.07 -10.03 23.62
C VAL A 112 4.66 -8.64 23.31
N ALA A 113 5.97 -8.54 23.06
CA ALA A 113 6.63 -7.32 22.63
C ALA A 113 6.03 -6.80 21.31
N GLY A 114 5.77 -7.66 20.33
CA GLY A 114 5.10 -7.30 19.08
C GLY A 114 3.69 -6.72 19.27
N VAL A 115 2.93 -7.23 20.23
CA VAL A 115 1.62 -6.65 20.57
C VAL A 115 1.78 -5.29 21.26
N LEU A 116 2.75 -5.14 22.15
CA LEU A 116 2.99 -3.85 22.82
C LEU A 116 3.51 -2.78 21.86
N THR A 117 4.36 -3.14 20.89
CA THR A 117 4.87 -2.20 19.88
C THR A 117 3.78 -1.80 18.89
N SER A 118 2.98 -2.75 18.40
CA SER A 118 1.84 -2.45 17.51
C SER A 118 0.77 -1.60 18.18
N GLN A 119 0.57 -1.79 19.49
CA GLN A 119 -0.36 -0.97 20.27
C GLN A 119 0.30 0.28 20.87
N SER A 120 1.58 0.53 20.66
CA SER A 120 2.26 1.71 21.22
C SER A 120 1.54 3.01 20.84
N GLY A 121 1.31 3.88 21.83
CA GLY A 121 0.52 5.11 21.66
C GLY A 121 -0.98 4.93 21.41
N SER A 122 -1.47 3.69 21.25
CA SER A 122 -2.88 3.37 20.98
C SER A 122 -3.66 2.97 22.23
N TRP A 123 -3.00 2.59 23.33
CA TRP A 123 -3.62 2.35 24.65
C TRP A 123 -3.01 3.29 25.71
N GLY A 124 -3.82 3.73 26.67
CA GLY A 124 -3.37 4.65 27.73
C GLY A 124 -3.21 6.12 27.33
N VAL A 125 -3.30 6.46 26.03
CA VAL A 125 -3.31 7.85 25.55
C VAL A 125 -4.74 8.28 25.20
N ILE A 126 -5.34 9.12 26.04
CA ILE A 126 -6.62 9.77 25.75
C ILE A 126 -6.46 10.76 24.58
N LYS A 127 -7.42 10.77 23.65
CA LYS A 127 -7.54 11.78 22.58
C LYS A 127 -7.49 13.22 23.13
N LYS A 128 -6.71 14.10 22.49
CA LYS A 128 -6.54 15.52 22.88
C LYS A 128 -7.88 16.26 23.02
N SER A 129 -8.88 15.90 22.20
CA SER A 129 -10.24 16.45 22.24
C SER A 129 -11.00 16.19 23.54
N LEU A 130 -10.59 15.20 24.33
CA LEU A 130 -11.22 14.83 25.60
C LEU A 130 -10.39 15.26 26.83
N ARG A 131 -9.20 15.86 26.63
CA ARG A 131 -8.28 16.23 27.74
C ARG A 131 -8.57 17.62 28.33
N ARG A 132 -9.23 18.53 27.62
CA ARG A 132 -9.78 19.82 28.11
C ARG A 132 -10.98 20.25 27.25
N PRO A 133 -12.04 20.85 27.82
CA PRO A 133 -13.13 21.39 27.03
C PRO A 133 -12.66 22.69 26.37
N ARG A 134 -12.11 22.60 25.15
CA ARG A 134 -12.04 23.75 24.24
C ARG A 134 -13.24 23.62 23.30
N GLY A 135 -14.34 24.29 23.63
CA GLY A 135 -15.59 24.31 22.86
C GLY A 135 -16.73 23.45 23.44
N LYS A 136 -17.86 23.38 22.72
CA LYS A 136 -19.05 22.61 23.11
C LYS A 136 -18.68 21.14 23.36
N VAL A 137 -19.06 20.62 24.54
CA VAL A 137 -18.79 19.24 24.96
C VAL A 137 -19.50 18.28 24.01
N LYS A 138 -18.74 17.47 23.26
CA LYS A 138 -19.31 16.39 22.44
C LYS A 138 -19.78 15.28 23.38
N LEU A 139 -21.09 15.08 23.49
CA LEU A 139 -21.67 13.96 24.22
C LEU A 139 -21.32 12.67 23.47
N ILE A 140 -20.69 11.73 24.16
CA ILE A 140 -20.41 10.39 23.62
C ILE A 140 -21.63 9.53 23.97
N PRO A 141 -22.30 8.89 22.98
CA PRO A 141 -23.38 7.96 23.27
C PRO A 141 -22.83 6.77 24.07
N ILE A 142 -23.47 6.48 25.20
CA ILE A 142 -23.10 5.37 26.08
C ILE A 142 -23.73 4.10 25.50
N PRO A 143 -22.94 3.07 25.14
CA PRO A 143 -23.48 1.83 24.60
C PRO A 143 -24.15 0.99 25.71
N SER A 144 -25.36 0.51 25.47
CA SER A 144 -26.01 -0.51 26.33
C SER A 144 -25.85 -1.91 25.70
N PRO A 145 -25.75 -2.99 26.50
CA PRO A 145 -25.62 -4.36 25.99
C PRO A 145 -26.76 -4.81 25.05
N ASP A 146 -27.96 -4.23 25.23
CA ASP A 146 -29.19 -4.58 24.50
C ASP A 146 -29.45 -3.72 23.24
N ASP A 147 -28.54 -2.80 22.89
CA ASP A 147 -28.70 -2.00 21.67
C ASP A 147 -28.55 -2.87 20.41
N GLU A 148 -29.66 -3.15 19.72
CA GLU A 148 -29.66 -3.74 18.39
C GLU A 148 -28.83 -2.89 17.41
N PRO A 149 -28.18 -3.51 16.39
CA PRO A 149 -27.39 -2.78 15.42
C PRO A 149 -28.29 -1.83 14.61
N GLU A 150 -28.25 -0.54 14.91
CA GLU A 150 -28.89 0.49 14.09
C GLU A 150 -28.36 0.41 12.64
N VAL A 151 -29.28 0.07 11.73
CA VAL A 151 -29.13 0.16 10.28
C VAL A 151 -28.83 1.63 9.92
N PRO A 152 -27.83 1.93 9.06
CA PRO A 152 -27.52 3.31 8.72
C PRO A 152 -28.68 3.92 7.92
N VAL A 153 -29.41 4.86 8.54
CA VAL A 153 -30.41 5.68 7.85
C VAL A 153 -29.70 6.60 6.87
N THR A 154 -29.92 6.36 5.59
CA THR A 154 -29.62 7.23 4.45
C THR A 154 -30.34 8.57 4.68
N GLN A 155 -29.60 9.65 4.94
CA GLN A 155 -30.18 10.99 4.97
C GLN A 155 -30.14 11.58 3.55
N GLU A 156 -31.35 11.85 3.04
CA GLU A 156 -31.63 12.51 1.77
C GLU A 156 -30.95 13.88 1.69
N ILE A 157 -30.32 14.14 0.54
CA ILE A 157 -29.70 15.41 0.21
C ILE A 157 -30.81 16.42 -0.11
N ILE A 158 -31.09 17.31 0.84
CA ILE A 158 -31.92 18.50 0.59
C ILE A 158 -31.01 19.64 0.14
N VAL A 159 -31.15 20.01 -1.13
CA VAL A 159 -30.48 21.16 -1.76
C VAL A 159 -31.09 22.47 -1.25
N GLN A 160 -30.27 23.34 -0.66
CA GLN A 160 -30.59 24.77 -0.52
C GLN A 160 -29.38 25.64 -0.92
N PRO A 161 -29.61 26.82 -1.53
CA PRO A 161 -28.59 27.62 -2.23
C PRO A 161 -27.68 28.43 -1.28
N PRO A 162 -26.49 28.87 -1.75
CA PRO A 162 -25.45 29.41 -0.88
C PRO A 162 -25.74 30.85 -0.43
N SER A 163 -25.72 31.08 0.88
CA SER A 163 -25.63 32.42 1.45
C SER A 163 -24.16 32.81 1.67
N THR A 164 -23.79 33.95 1.11
CA THR A 164 -22.51 34.64 1.22
C THR A 164 -22.25 35.12 2.65
N GLU A 165 -21.42 34.43 3.44
CA GLU A 165 -20.81 35.02 4.66
C GLU A 165 -19.59 34.26 5.25
N GLU A 166 -19.00 33.26 4.57
CA GLU A 166 -17.86 32.48 5.11
C GLU A 166 -16.50 32.75 4.43
N VAL A 167 -16.16 34.02 4.17
CA VAL A 167 -14.84 34.38 3.57
C VAL A 167 -13.99 35.32 4.45
N GLN A 168 -14.33 35.58 5.72
CA GLN A 168 -13.58 36.59 6.52
C GLN A 168 -12.96 36.14 7.85
N GLU A 169 -12.89 34.85 8.20
CA GLU A 169 -12.31 34.41 9.50
C GLU A 169 -11.06 33.50 9.41
N ILE A 170 -10.19 33.69 8.39
CA ILE A 170 -8.87 32.99 8.34
C ILE A 170 -7.66 33.94 8.42
N ILE A 171 -7.86 35.26 8.53
CA ILE A 171 -6.76 36.23 8.68
C ILE A 171 -6.91 37.02 9.99
N ALA A 172 -6.67 36.38 11.15
CA ALA A 172 -6.48 37.10 12.42
C ALA A 172 -5.98 36.19 13.57
N ILE A 173 -4.90 35.44 13.41
CA ILE A 173 -4.12 34.95 14.57
C ILE A 173 -2.62 34.90 14.22
N LEU A 174 -2.00 36.08 14.09
CA LEU A 174 -0.61 36.30 14.48
C LEU A 174 -0.60 37.34 15.60
N ASP A 175 0.43 37.28 16.44
CA ASP A 175 0.72 38.05 17.67
C ASP A 175 0.13 37.36 18.92
N ASP A 176 0.88 36.89 19.93
CA ASP A 176 2.10 37.36 20.63
C ASP A 176 2.55 36.24 21.62
N PRO A 177 3.60 36.36 22.49
CA PRO A 177 4.85 37.12 22.42
C PRO A 177 6.09 36.26 22.76
N ILE A 178 7.26 36.91 22.62
CA ILE A 178 8.62 36.48 23.00
C ILE A 178 8.71 36.24 24.52
N VAL A 179 9.37 35.15 24.93
CA VAL A 179 9.83 34.95 26.32
C VAL A 179 11.34 35.16 26.37
N GLU A 180 11.74 36.23 27.07
CA GLU A 180 13.08 36.49 27.56
C GLU A 180 13.60 35.31 28.38
N VAL A 181 14.79 34.81 28.03
CA VAL A 181 15.64 34.06 28.96
C VAL A 181 16.86 34.94 29.21
N VAL A 182 16.94 35.42 30.44
CA VAL A 182 17.97 36.28 31.00
C VAL A 182 19.29 35.50 31.09
N ASP A 183 20.35 36.09 30.54
CA ASP A 183 21.74 35.69 30.71
C ASP A 183 22.18 35.77 32.18
N SER A 184 22.88 34.74 32.64
CA SER A 184 23.75 34.83 33.80
C SER A 184 25.15 34.39 33.40
N TYR A 185 26.02 35.38 33.22
CA TYR A 185 27.46 35.23 33.07
C TYR A 185 28.11 34.84 34.41
N SER A 186 29.10 33.95 34.35
CA SER A 186 30.19 33.89 35.32
C SER A 186 31.50 33.78 34.54
N GLU A 187 32.24 34.90 34.49
CA GLU A 187 33.62 35.00 34.03
C GLU A 187 34.56 34.32 35.03
N VAL A 188 35.52 33.51 34.54
CA VAL A 188 36.87 33.45 35.13
C VAL A 188 37.90 33.28 33.99
N GLU A 189 38.62 34.37 33.78
CA GLU A 189 40.03 34.56 33.38
C GLU A 189 40.77 33.49 32.56
N THR A 190 41.19 33.93 31.37
CA THR A 190 42.26 33.38 30.54
C THR A 190 43.64 33.56 31.18
N GLU A 191 44.41 32.48 31.33
CA GLU A 191 45.88 32.53 31.35
C GLU A 191 46.43 31.93 30.04
N VAL A 192 47.35 32.67 29.43
CA VAL A 192 48.05 32.35 28.18
C VAL A 192 49.24 31.44 28.50
N GLN A 193 49.33 30.26 27.87
CA GLN A 193 50.60 29.55 27.69
C GLN A 193 50.68 28.94 26.27
N GLU A 194 51.76 29.30 25.57
CA GLU A 194 52.20 28.80 24.27
C GLU A 194 52.77 27.35 24.35
N PRO A 195 52.97 26.67 23.20
CA PRO A 195 52.68 25.24 23.05
C PRO A 195 53.84 24.30 23.40
N VAL A 196 53.50 23.12 23.92
CA VAL A 196 54.43 21.98 24.03
C VAL A 196 54.13 20.98 22.90
N ILE A 197 55.13 20.80 22.05
CA ILE A 197 55.22 19.80 20.98
C ILE A 197 55.27 18.41 21.63
N VAL A 198 54.33 17.52 21.26
CA VAL A 198 54.48 16.07 21.46
C VAL A 198 54.20 15.39 20.13
N GLU A 199 55.27 14.89 19.52
CA GLU A 199 55.25 14.05 18.33
C GLU A 199 54.48 12.75 18.62
N ALA A 200 53.27 12.65 18.09
CA ALA A 200 52.59 11.36 17.94
C ALA A 200 52.87 10.86 16.52
N ASN A 201 53.77 9.88 16.42
CA ASN A 201 53.95 9.06 15.22
C ASN A 201 52.60 8.44 14.83
N VAL A 202 51.92 9.03 13.85
CA VAL A 202 50.87 8.37 13.09
C VAL A 202 51.51 7.92 11.79
N GLU A 203 51.71 6.61 11.65
CA GLU A 203 52.13 6.03 10.38
C GLU A 203 51.11 6.42 9.30
N PRO A 204 51.56 7.00 8.17
CA PRO A 204 50.66 7.38 7.10
C PRO A 204 50.11 6.11 6.45
N ILE A 205 48.81 5.90 6.57
CA ILE A 205 48.04 5.02 5.69
C ILE A 205 48.22 5.59 4.28
N TYR A 206 48.92 4.86 3.42
CA TYR A 206 48.99 5.16 1.99
C TYR A 206 47.56 5.11 1.42
N ALA A 207 46.92 6.27 1.29
CA ALA A 207 45.76 6.40 0.42
C ALA A 207 46.27 6.26 -1.02
N GLU A 208 45.74 5.30 -1.76
CA GLU A 208 46.01 5.18 -3.18
C GLU A 208 45.64 6.50 -3.88
N PRO A 209 46.51 7.04 -4.75
CA PRO A 209 46.25 8.30 -5.41
C PRO A 209 45.02 8.15 -6.33
N THR A 210 44.03 9.02 -6.14
CA THR A 210 42.90 9.21 -7.05
C THR A 210 43.41 9.30 -8.50
N PRO A 211 42.88 8.50 -9.44
CA PRO A 211 43.37 8.49 -10.82
C PRO A 211 43.11 9.85 -11.46
N VAL A 212 44.19 10.54 -11.82
CA VAL A 212 44.16 11.84 -12.50
C VAL A 212 43.53 11.63 -13.88
N VAL A 213 42.30 12.11 -14.07
CA VAL A 213 41.61 12.07 -15.36
C VAL A 213 42.34 13.02 -16.31
N SER A 214 43.13 12.45 -17.23
CA SER A 214 43.71 13.16 -18.36
C SER A 214 42.59 13.73 -19.24
N TYR A 215 42.64 15.03 -19.54
CA TYR A 215 41.69 15.71 -20.42
C TYR A 215 41.92 15.27 -21.88
N THR A 216 41.46 14.08 -22.25
CA THR A 216 41.44 13.64 -23.64
C THR A 216 40.25 14.23 -24.39
N GLU A 217 40.36 14.35 -25.71
CA GLU A 217 39.30 14.89 -26.59
C GLU A 217 37.96 14.13 -26.40
N SER A 218 38.02 12.82 -26.19
CA SER A 218 36.87 11.97 -25.87
C SER A 218 36.22 12.28 -24.51
N VAL A 219 36.98 12.73 -23.50
CA VAL A 219 36.40 13.19 -22.21
C VAL A 219 35.72 14.55 -22.36
N ILE A 220 36.19 15.40 -23.28
CA ILE A 220 35.58 16.72 -23.55
C ILE A 220 34.23 16.56 -24.27
N GLU A 221 34.14 15.65 -25.24
CA GLU A 221 32.87 15.32 -25.91
C GLU A 221 31.83 14.78 -24.92
N ILE A 222 32.27 13.89 -24.04
CA ILE A 222 31.44 13.31 -22.98
C ILE A 222 31.01 14.36 -21.94
N LYS A 223 31.86 15.34 -21.65
CA LYS A 223 31.48 16.48 -20.80
C LYS A 223 30.29 17.28 -21.37
N GLY A 224 30.09 17.27 -22.69
CA GLY A 224 28.91 17.86 -23.33
C GLY A 224 27.61 17.06 -23.11
N ARG A 225 27.71 15.78 -22.75
CA ARG A 225 26.58 14.85 -22.52
C ARG A 225 26.44 14.43 -21.05
N VAL A 226 26.97 15.22 -20.11
CA VAL A 226 26.97 14.87 -18.68
C VAL A 226 25.55 14.68 -18.13
N ALA A 227 24.58 15.48 -18.55
CA ALA A 227 23.19 15.33 -18.09
C ALA A 227 22.59 13.95 -18.47
N GLU A 228 22.97 13.42 -19.64
CA GLU A 228 22.53 12.08 -20.08
C GLU A 228 23.20 10.99 -19.25
N ILE A 229 24.50 11.13 -18.99
CA ILE A 229 25.26 10.21 -18.13
C ILE A 229 24.72 10.23 -16.71
N ASP A 230 24.42 11.41 -16.16
CA ASP A 230 23.89 11.54 -14.82
C ASP A 230 22.53 10.86 -14.67
N ALA A 231 21.68 10.98 -15.68
CA ALA A 231 20.40 10.30 -15.72
C ALA A 231 20.56 8.78 -15.77
N LEU A 232 21.44 8.27 -16.64
CA LEU A 232 21.75 6.83 -16.75
C LEU A 232 22.40 6.27 -15.47
N CYS A 233 23.29 7.04 -14.84
CA CYS A 233 23.88 6.69 -13.56
C CYS A 233 22.81 6.62 -12.45
N ARG A 234 21.87 7.58 -12.41
CA ARG A 234 20.74 7.53 -11.46
C ARG A 234 19.84 6.33 -11.71
N GLU A 235 19.59 5.95 -12.97
CA GLU A 235 18.83 4.76 -13.33
C GLU A 235 19.52 3.47 -12.85
N PHE A 236 20.84 3.36 -13.09
CA PHE A 236 21.63 2.26 -12.56
C PHE A 236 21.52 2.17 -11.03
N LEU A 237 21.64 3.29 -10.30
CA LEU A 237 21.56 3.32 -8.84
C LEU A 237 20.19 2.96 -8.25
N LEU A 238 19.13 2.82 -9.07
CA LEU A 238 17.85 2.29 -8.61
C LEU A 238 17.90 0.77 -8.38
N VAL A 239 18.75 0.05 -9.11
CA VAL A 239 18.81 -1.41 -9.13
C VAL A 239 20.18 -1.95 -8.72
N GLY A 240 21.25 -1.36 -9.25
CA GLY A 240 22.63 -1.78 -9.07
C GLY A 240 23.33 -1.16 -7.86
N SER A 241 24.47 -1.74 -7.49
CA SER A 241 25.31 -1.28 -6.37
C SER A 241 26.72 -0.96 -6.84
N ILE A 242 27.28 0.16 -6.36
CA ILE A 242 28.67 0.55 -6.67
C ILE A 242 29.71 -0.41 -6.10
N HIS A 243 29.33 -1.22 -5.10
CA HIS A 243 30.25 -2.19 -4.49
C HIS A 243 30.46 -3.42 -5.37
N ASP A 244 29.62 -3.62 -6.40
CA ASP A 244 29.76 -4.71 -7.37
C ASP A 244 30.48 -4.21 -8.63
N ASN A 245 31.77 -4.52 -8.72
CA ASN A 245 32.58 -4.11 -9.86
C ASN A 245 32.14 -4.77 -11.18
N GLU A 246 31.57 -5.98 -11.14
CA GLU A 246 31.11 -6.67 -12.35
C GLU A 246 29.87 -5.99 -12.92
N ASP A 247 28.94 -5.60 -12.05
CA ASP A 247 27.71 -4.89 -12.42
C ASP A 247 28.02 -3.45 -12.92
N VAL A 248 28.93 -2.75 -12.26
CA VAL A 248 29.41 -1.43 -12.70
C VAL A 248 30.09 -1.51 -14.07
N ASP A 249 30.89 -2.54 -14.33
CA ASP A 249 31.54 -2.74 -15.63
C ASP A 249 30.53 -3.12 -16.73
N ALA A 250 29.49 -3.89 -16.39
CA ALA A 250 28.39 -4.19 -17.30
C ALA A 250 27.59 -2.92 -17.67
N PHE A 251 27.29 -2.06 -16.70
CA PHE A 251 26.68 -0.75 -16.92
C PHE A 251 27.54 0.14 -17.80
N ILE A 252 28.84 0.29 -17.50
CA ILE A 252 29.73 1.11 -18.34
C ILE A 252 29.80 0.55 -19.77
N SER A 253 29.74 -0.77 -19.93
CA SER A 253 29.73 -1.39 -21.26
C SER A 253 28.43 -1.13 -22.02
N SER A 254 27.28 -1.01 -21.33
CA SER A 254 25.98 -0.71 -21.95
C SER A 254 25.90 0.70 -22.53
N LEU A 255 26.68 1.65 -22.01
CA LEU A 255 26.77 3.03 -22.52
C LEU A 255 27.24 3.12 -23.98
N ASN A 256 27.90 2.09 -24.52
CA ASN A 256 28.20 2.01 -25.96
C ASN A 256 26.92 2.03 -26.82
N GLY A 257 25.82 1.43 -26.33
CA GLY A 257 24.52 1.43 -27.00
C GLY A 257 23.90 2.84 -27.11
N HIS A 258 24.29 3.74 -26.20
CA HIS A 258 23.87 5.14 -26.19
C HIS A 258 24.84 6.07 -26.95
N GLY A 259 25.82 5.49 -27.67
CA GLY A 259 26.79 6.25 -28.48
C GLY A 259 27.89 6.91 -27.66
N ILE A 260 28.19 6.41 -26.45
CA ILE A 260 29.34 6.83 -25.64
C ILE A 260 30.44 5.81 -25.87
N ASN A 261 31.59 6.21 -26.42
CA ASN A 261 32.69 5.29 -26.70
C ASN A 261 33.39 4.86 -25.40
N THR A 262 33.04 3.69 -24.88
CA THR A 262 33.60 3.17 -23.62
C THR A 262 34.90 2.40 -23.81
N SER A 263 35.50 2.41 -25.01
CA SER A 263 36.81 1.78 -25.29
C SER A 263 37.96 2.50 -24.55
N ASP A 264 37.82 3.79 -24.27
CA ASP A 264 38.83 4.61 -23.62
C ASP A 264 38.80 4.43 -22.09
N SER A 265 39.95 4.07 -21.50
CA SER A 265 40.08 3.90 -20.03
C SER A 265 39.73 5.18 -19.26
N ASN A 266 40.06 6.36 -19.81
CA ASN A 266 39.74 7.65 -19.21
C ASN A 266 38.23 7.91 -19.15
N VAL A 267 37.48 7.45 -20.16
CA VAL A 267 36.02 7.56 -20.19
C VAL A 267 35.40 6.67 -19.13
N LYS A 268 35.86 5.41 -19.02
CA LYS A 268 35.41 4.50 -17.96
C LYS A 268 35.67 5.10 -16.58
N ASN A 269 36.86 5.64 -16.35
CA ASN A 269 37.22 6.27 -15.07
C ASN A 269 36.40 7.53 -14.79
N PHE A 270 36.10 8.34 -15.82
CA PHE A 270 35.21 9.49 -15.69
C PHE A 270 33.79 9.07 -15.26
N VAL A 271 33.22 8.06 -15.92
CA VAL A 271 31.90 7.53 -15.56
C VAL A 271 31.90 6.92 -14.15
N ARG A 272 32.94 6.17 -13.76
CA ARG A 272 33.07 5.62 -12.41
C ARG A 272 33.12 6.71 -11.34
N ASN A 273 33.95 7.74 -11.54
CA ASN A 273 34.01 8.87 -10.61
C ASN A 273 32.65 9.57 -10.53
N ARG A 274 31.98 9.76 -11.67
CA ARG A 274 30.67 10.39 -11.71
C ARG A 274 29.61 9.55 -11.00
N LEU A 275 29.67 8.23 -11.13
CA LEU A 275 28.78 7.30 -10.44
C LEU A 275 28.94 7.36 -8.92
N VAL A 276 30.19 7.44 -8.43
CA VAL A 276 30.48 7.62 -6.99
C VAL A 276 29.91 8.95 -6.48
N GLU A 277 30.20 10.07 -7.18
CA GLU A 277 29.66 11.38 -6.84
C GLU A 277 28.12 11.38 -6.79
N LEU A 278 27.47 10.79 -7.79
CA LEU A 278 26.02 10.73 -7.86
C LEU A 278 25.41 9.85 -6.78
N ASN A 279 26.10 8.80 -6.34
CA ASN A 279 25.63 7.99 -5.22
C ASN A 279 25.74 8.72 -3.89
N GLU A 280 26.80 9.50 -3.67
CA GLU A 280 26.88 10.38 -2.51
C GLU A 280 25.73 11.40 -2.51
N ILE A 281 25.46 12.01 -3.66
CA ILE A 281 24.32 12.93 -3.84
C ILE A 281 23.00 12.21 -3.59
N ALA A 282 22.78 11.02 -4.17
CA ALA A 282 21.54 10.26 -4.01
C ALA A 282 21.31 9.82 -2.55
N ASN A 283 22.36 9.47 -1.82
CA ASN A 283 22.26 9.15 -0.40
C ASN A 283 21.95 10.41 0.43
N ALA A 284 22.60 11.54 0.13
CA ALA A 284 22.27 12.81 0.75
C ALA A 284 20.83 13.27 0.44
N GLU A 285 20.33 13.05 -0.78
CA GLU A 285 18.94 13.30 -1.19
C GLU A 285 17.97 12.43 -0.36
N LYS A 286 18.25 11.13 -0.21
CA LYS A 286 17.44 10.19 0.62
C LYS A 286 17.43 10.56 2.10
N GLU A 287 18.57 10.97 2.66
CA GLU A 287 18.67 11.42 4.04
C GLU A 287 17.93 12.75 4.25
N ALA A 288 18.05 13.68 3.31
CA ALA A 288 17.40 15.00 3.36
C ALA A 288 15.87 14.94 3.29
N ILE A 289 15.29 13.89 2.71
CA ILE A 289 13.83 13.67 2.73
C ILE A 289 13.32 13.46 4.17
N ASN A 290 14.12 12.80 5.01
CA ASN A 290 13.71 12.40 6.36
C ASN A 290 14.25 13.32 7.46
N SER A 291 15.23 14.17 7.15
CA SER A 291 15.82 15.12 8.10
C SER A 291 15.07 16.46 8.15
N LEU A 292 15.23 17.19 9.25
CA LEU A 292 14.74 18.56 9.35
C LEU A 292 15.69 19.51 8.60
N PRO A 293 15.20 20.65 8.08
CA PRO A 293 16.05 21.64 7.45
C PRO A 293 17.10 22.15 8.44
N ASN A 294 18.38 22.02 8.09
CA ASN A 294 19.50 22.37 8.96
C ASN A 294 19.93 23.84 8.79
N SER A 295 19.46 24.52 7.74
CA SER A 295 19.79 25.92 7.44
C SER A 295 18.56 26.75 7.05
N TRP A 296 18.59 28.05 7.32
CA TRP A 296 17.57 28.99 6.83
C TRP A 296 17.46 28.99 5.31
N ARG A 297 18.60 28.88 4.60
CA ARG A 297 18.64 28.80 3.13
C ARG A 297 17.87 27.58 2.62
N GLU A 298 18.06 26.43 3.27
CA GLU A 298 17.38 25.19 2.94
C GLU A 298 15.88 25.29 3.22
N ARG A 299 15.50 25.85 4.37
CA ARG A 299 14.10 26.10 4.72
C ARG A 299 13.40 27.01 3.72
N GLU A 300 14.07 28.06 3.24
CA GLU A 300 13.54 28.96 2.22
C GLU A 300 13.41 28.27 0.85
N ALA A 301 14.41 27.48 0.46
CA ALA A 301 14.36 26.71 -0.78
C ALA A 301 13.23 25.68 -0.78
N LEU A 302 12.98 25.02 0.36
CA LEU A 302 11.84 24.11 0.51
C LEU A 302 10.49 24.82 0.45
N ARG A 303 10.36 26.03 1.01
CA ARG A 303 9.13 26.83 0.85
C ARG A 303 8.86 27.15 -0.62
N ARG A 304 9.88 27.61 -1.35
CA ARG A 304 9.77 27.84 -2.80
C ARG A 304 9.41 26.58 -3.57
N PHE A 305 9.95 25.42 -3.18
CA PHE A 305 9.58 24.14 -3.77
C PHE A 305 8.09 23.82 -3.55
N GLU A 306 7.56 23.97 -2.34
CA GLU A 306 6.14 23.71 -2.08
C GLU A 306 5.22 24.70 -2.82
N GLU A 307 5.63 25.96 -3.00
CA GLU A 307 4.93 26.93 -3.83
C GLU A 307 4.91 26.53 -5.32
N ALA A 308 6.03 26.01 -5.84
CA ALA A 308 6.18 25.57 -7.23
C ALA A 308 5.63 24.16 -7.50
N ARG A 309 5.34 23.38 -6.45
CA ARG A 309 5.01 21.95 -6.53
C ARG A 309 3.82 21.64 -7.42
N GLN A 310 2.75 22.43 -7.31
CA GLN A 310 1.54 22.22 -8.11
C GLN A 310 1.82 22.45 -9.60
N VAL A 311 2.56 23.51 -9.94
CA VAL A 311 2.95 23.83 -11.32
C VAL A 311 3.83 22.74 -11.92
N LEU A 312 4.77 22.20 -11.14
CA LEU A 312 5.61 21.07 -11.56
C LEU A 312 4.77 19.83 -11.83
N ARG A 313 3.86 19.48 -10.90
CA ARG A 313 2.98 18.30 -11.03
C ARG A 313 2.07 18.39 -12.26
N ASP A 314 1.49 19.55 -12.51
CA ASP A 314 0.57 19.74 -13.65
C ASP A 314 1.30 19.65 -15.00
N SER A 315 2.60 19.92 -15.01
CA SER A 315 3.43 19.84 -16.22
C SER A 315 4.06 18.50 -16.53
N LEU A 316 4.12 17.61 -15.53
CA LEU A 316 4.78 16.31 -15.63
C LEU A 316 4.19 15.42 -16.73
N PRO A 317 2.85 15.27 -16.86
CA PRO A 317 2.25 14.44 -17.91
C PRO A 317 2.59 14.93 -19.33
N GLU A 318 2.64 16.25 -19.53
CA GLU A 318 2.99 16.85 -20.82
C GLU A 318 4.46 16.59 -21.18
N ILE A 319 5.37 16.70 -20.20
CA ILE A 319 6.81 16.45 -20.40
C ILE A 319 7.05 14.96 -20.71
N ILE A 320 6.44 14.06 -19.95
CA ILE A 320 6.57 12.60 -20.18
C ILE A 320 5.98 12.24 -21.55
N GLY A 321 4.82 12.79 -21.89
CA GLY A 321 4.17 12.56 -23.20
C GLY A 321 5.00 13.05 -24.39
N ASN A 322 5.61 14.23 -24.29
CA ASN A 322 6.46 14.78 -25.36
C ASN A 322 7.76 14.01 -25.57
N HIS A 323 8.21 13.26 -24.55
CA HIS A 323 9.43 12.46 -24.57
C HIS A 323 9.12 10.96 -24.42
N SER A 324 8.00 10.49 -24.99
CA SER A 324 7.60 9.09 -24.94
C SER A 324 8.72 8.17 -25.47
N GLY A 325 9.18 7.24 -24.65
CA GLY A 325 10.23 6.27 -25.00
C GLY A 325 11.66 6.70 -24.64
N ASP A 326 11.89 7.92 -24.14
CA ASP A 326 13.20 8.38 -23.67
C ASP A 326 13.06 9.09 -22.31
N MET A 327 13.08 8.29 -21.24
CA MET A 327 12.86 8.78 -19.87
C MET A 327 13.99 9.68 -19.37
N VAL A 328 15.20 9.48 -19.90
CA VAL A 328 16.36 10.33 -19.60
C VAL A 328 16.09 11.76 -20.07
N LYS A 329 15.65 11.94 -21.31
CA LYS A 329 15.30 13.29 -21.83
C LYS A 329 14.11 13.90 -21.10
N ALA A 330 13.10 13.10 -20.78
CA ALA A 330 11.94 13.56 -20.00
C ALA A 330 12.37 14.11 -18.63
N ARG A 331 13.29 13.42 -17.94
CA ARG A 331 13.82 13.84 -16.64
C ARG A 331 14.63 15.13 -16.74
N VAL A 332 15.52 15.24 -17.75
CA VAL A 332 16.29 16.47 -17.97
C VAL A 332 15.38 17.67 -18.25
N ALA A 333 14.36 17.50 -19.09
CA ALA A 333 13.38 18.55 -19.37
C ALA A 333 12.59 18.98 -18.11
N PHE A 334 12.31 18.04 -17.20
CA PHE A 334 11.67 18.32 -15.93
C PHE A 334 12.57 19.12 -14.97
N GLU A 335 13.86 18.77 -14.88
CA GLU A 335 14.84 19.57 -14.14
C GLU A 335 15.01 20.98 -14.71
N ASP A 336 15.03 21.11 -16.03
CA ASP A 336 15.13 22.42 -16.71
C ASP A 336 13.94 23.30 -16.34
N LYS A 337 12.73 22.73 -16.31
CA LYS A 337 11.52 23.44 -15.87
C LYS A 337 11.62 23.87 -14.40
N ALA A 338 12.18 23.04 -13.54
CA ALA A 338 12.40 23.38 -12.14
C ALA A 338 13.42 24.52 -11.95
N ARG A 339 14.51 24.51 -12.74
CA ARG A 339 15.46 25.62 -12.78
C ARG A 339 14.82 26.91 -13.29
N GLY A 340 13.89 26.81 -14.25
CA GLY A 340 13.05 27.91 -14.71
C GLY A 340 12.16 28.53 -13.63
N LEU A 341 11.76 27.73 -12.62
CA LEU A 341 11.01 28.17 -11.44
C LEU A 341 11.92 28.65 -10.29
N ALA A 342 13.22 28.87 -10.55
CA ALA A 342 14.22 29.32 -9.59
C ALA A 342 14.43 28.37 -8.40
N LEU A 343 14.24 27.06 -8.60
CA LEU A 343 14.56 26.04 -7.61
C LEU A 343 16.06 25.72 -7.62
N ASP A 344 16.69 25.70 -6.43
CA ASP A 344 18.11 25.36 -6.26
C ASP A 344 18.29 23.84 -6.17
N LEU A 345 18.51 23.19 -7.31
CA LEU A 345 18.76 21.74 -7.40
C LEU A 345 20.11 21.31 -6.80
N ARG A 346 20.97 22.25 -6.37
CA ARG A 346 22.21 21.90 -5.66
C ARG A 346 21.94 21.46 -4.22
N LEU A 347 20.76 21.78 -3.69
CA LEU A 347 20.34 21.37 -2.35
C LEU A 347 19.70 19.97 -2.44
N PRO A 348 20.27 18.95 -1.76
CA PRO A 348 19.73 17.58 -1.80
C PRO A 348 18.26 17.50 -1.37
N ALA A 349 17.83 18.33 -0.41
CA ALA A 349 16.45 18.37 0.05
C ALA A 349 15.44 18.79 -1.03
N VAL A 350 15.84 19.64 -1.98
CA VAL A 350 15.00 20.08 -3.10
C VAL A 350 15.13 19.11 -4.27
N SER A 351 16.36 18.75 -4.63
CA SER A 351 16.67 17.80 -5.70
C SER A 351 15.98 16.45 -5.47
N GLY A 352 16.13 15.86 -4.29
CA GLY A 352 15.52 14.58 -3.93
C GLY A 352 13.99 14.60 -4.02
N ARG A 353 13.34 15.69 -3.58
CA ARG A 353 11.87 15.83 -3.71
C ARG A 353 11.43 16.01 -5.15
N LEU A 354 12.21 16.70 -5.96
CA LEU A 354 11.94 16.85 -7.38
C LEU A 354 11.98 15.50 -8.09
N HIS A 355 13.06 14.73 -7.90
CA HIS A 355 13.18 13.39 -8.47
C HIS A 355 12.10 12.45 -7.96
N ALA A 356 11.78 12.49 -6.67
CA ALA A 356 10.69 11.70 -6.11
C ALA A 356 9.33 12.02 -6.76
N LEU A 357 9.06 13.28 -7.13
CA LEU A 357 7.83 13.62 -7.87
C LEU A 357 7.80 13.01 -9.28
N PHE A 358 8.93 13.02 -9.98
CA PHE A 358 9.05 12.43 -11.31
C PHE A 358 8.87 10.92 -11.26
N ASP A 359 9.58 10.25 -10.34
CA ASP A 359 9.57 8.79 -10.21
C ASP A 359 8.20 8.28 -9.77
N LEU A 360 7.54 9.01 -8.86
CA LEU A 360 6.18 8.71 -8.47
C LEU A 360 5.22 8.81 -9.66
N GLN A 361 5.35 9.84 -10.50
CA GLN A 361 4.48 9.97 -11.67
C GLN A 361 4.71 8.84 -12.67
N VAL A 362 5.96 8.48 -12.96
CA VAL A 362 6.26 7.36 -13.86
C VAL A 362 5.69 6.06 -13.31
N SER A 363 5.88 5.78 -12.02
CA SER A 363 5.30 4.61 -11.36
C SER A 363 3.76 4.63 -11.38
N LEU A 364 3.13 5.79 -11.20
CA LEU A 364 1.67 5.92 -11.33
C LEU A 364 1.22 5.67 -12.76
N ASP A 365 1.92 6.19 -13.77
CA ASP A 365 1.59 5.98 -15.17
C ASP A 365 1.74 4.49 -15.54
N GLU A 366 2.74 3.80 -15.00
CA GLU A 366 2.90 2.35 -15.11
C GLU A 366 1.75 1.57 -14.43
N GLU A 367 1.35 1.96 -13.21
CA GLU A 367 0.22 1.36 -12.50
C GLU A 367 -1.11 1.63 -13.21
N ILE A 368 -1.33 2.83 -13.73
CA ILE A 368 -2.49 3.20 -14.54
C ILE A 368 -2.49 2.39 -15.83
N ALA A 369 -1.35 2.24 -16.49
CA ALA A 369 -1.23 1.39 -17.67
C ALA A 369 -1.51 -0.09 -17.35
N ALA A 370 -1.08 -0.58 -16.18
CA ALA A 370 -1.42 -1.92 -15.70
C ALA A 370 -2.91 -2.08 -15.35
N THR A 371 -3.55 -0.99 -14.92
CA THR A 371 -4.97 -0.94 -14.53
C THR A 371 -5.89 -0.63 -15.72
N ASP A 372 -5.37 -0.16 -16.85
CA ASP A 372 -6.17 0.13 -18.05
C ASP A 372 -6.84 -1.17 -18.54
N PRO A 373 -8.18 -1.23 -18.60
CA PRO A 373 -8.91 -2.41 -19.07
C PRO A 373 -8.48 -2.85 -20.47
N LYS A 374 -8.01 -1.94 -21.33
CA LYS A 374 -7.51 -2.29 -22.67
C LYS A 374 -6.19 -3.05 -22.60
N ILE A 375 -5.24 -2.58 -21.79
CA ILE A 375 -3.92 -3.21 -21.65
C ILE A 375 -4.06 -4.53 -20.86
N ALA A 376 -4.90 -4.56 -19.82
CA ALA A 376 -5.22 -5.77 -19.08
C ALA A 376 -5.84 -6.84 -20.00
N ARG A 377 -6.79 -6.46 -20.87
CA ARG A 377 -7.36 -7.35 -21.90
C ARG A 377 -6.30 -7.90 -22.85
N ARG A 378 -5.50 -7.01 -23.44
CA ARG A 378 -4.40 -7.39 -24.36
C ARG A 378 -3.41 -8.35 -23.69
N THR A 379 -3.09 -8.11 -22.42
CA THR A 379 -2.20 -8.96 -21.61
C THR A 379 -2.81 -10.34 -21.35
N ARG A 380 -4.11 -10.43 -21.03
CA ARG A 380 -4.82 -11.72 -20.88
C ARG A 380 -4.86 -12.51 -22.19
N VAL A 381 -5.16 -11.83 -23.30
CA VAL A 381 -5.16 -12.43 -24.63
C VAL A 381 -3.77 -12.94 -25.01
N ALA A 382 -2.71 -12.15 -24.78
CA ALA A 382 -1.33 -12.54 -25.02
C ALA A 382 -0.92 -13.77 -24.20
N LYS A 383 -1.28 -13.81 -22.91
CA LYS A 383 -1.04 -14.98 -22.04
C LYS A 383 -1.72 -16.23 -22.58
N LEU A 384 -2.97 -16.14 -23.06
CA LEU A 384 -3.67 -17.28 -23.64
C LEU A 384 -3.03 -17.77 -24.94
N LEU A 385 -2.59 -16.84 -25.80
CA LEU A 385 -1.92 -17.18 -27.05
C LEU A 385 -0.58 -17.89 -26.79
N GLN A 386 0.22 -17.37 -25.86
CA GLN A 386 1.54 -17.89 -25.50
C GLN A 386 1.50 -19.08 -24.52
N HIS A 387 0.34 -19.43 -23.98
CA HIS A 387 0.20 -20.54 -23.03
C HIS A 387 0.71 -21.87 -23.62
N GLY A 388 1.72 -22.48 -23.04
CA GLY A 388 2.29 -23.72 -23.58
C GLY A 388 2.99 -23.55 -24.93
N ALA A 389 3.49 -22.33 -25.26
CA ALA A 389 4.34 -22.04 -26.43
C ALA A 389 5.58 -22.95 -26.56
N ILE A 390 5.97 -23.59 -25.45
CA ILE A 390 7.06 -24.58 -25.36
C ILE A 390 6.76 -25.82 -26.23
N HIS A 391 5.49 -26.20 -26.38
CA HIS A 391 5.07 -27.37 -27.15
C HIS A 391 4.81 -27.09 -28.64
N LEU A 392 4.94 -25.84 -29.08
CA LEU A 392 4.75 -25.47 -30.48
C LEU A 392 6.05 -25.55 -31.28
N THR A 393 5.90 -25.77 -32.59
CA THR A 393 7.02 -25.71 -33.52
C THR A 393 7.56 -24.28 -33.64
N SER A 394 8.82 -24.14 -34.06
CA SER A 394 9.45 -22.82 -34.21
C SER A 394 8.66 -21.89 -35.16
N GLU A 395 8.07 -22.43 -36.23
CA GLU A 395 7.24 -21.66 -37.16
C GLU A 395 5.93 -21.17 -36.53
N GLN A 396 5.29 -22.01 -35.70
CA GLN A 396 4.08 -21.64 -34.98
C GLN A 396 4.36 -20.56 -33.92
N ARG A 397 5.49 -20.66 -33.21
CA ARG A 397 5.93 -19.66 -32.23
C ARG A 397 6.18 -18.30 -32.88
N ILE A 398 6.89 -18.26 -34.01
CA ILE A 398 7.13 -17.03 -34.77
C ILE A 398 5.81 -16.39 -35.21
N ASN A 399 4.82 -17.18 -35.63
CA ASN A 399 3.52 -16.65 -36.02
C ASN A 399 2.71 -16.09 -34.83
N LEU A 400 2.81 -16.71 -33.64
CA LEU A 400 2.23 -16.18 -32.41
C LEU A 400 2.91 -14.89 -31.96
N ASP A 401 4.25 -14.83 -31.99
CA ASP A 401 5.01 -13.64 -31.63
C ASP A 401 4.68 -12.45 -32.57
N ARG A 402 4.47 -12.73 -33.87
CA ARG A 402 4.02 -11.71 -34.84
C ARG A 402 2.59 -11.24 -34.59
N LEU A 403 1.73 -12.11 -34.05
CA LEU A 403 0.35 -11.76 -33.71
C LEU A 403 0.30 -10.97 -32.40
N GLU A 404 1.12 -11.33 -31.41
CA GLU A 404 1.28 -10.61 -30.14
C GLU A 404 1.78 -9.18 -30.34
N ARG A 405 2.80 -9.00 -31.19
CA ARG A 405 3.32 -7.66 -31.56
C ARG A 405 2.26 -6.77 -32.22
N ASN A 406 1.19 -7.35 -32.76
CA ASN A 406 0.08 -6.62 -33.37
C ASN A 406 -1.26 -6.96 -32.68
N MET A 407 -1.25 -7.00 -31.35
CA MET A 407 -2.44 -7.31 -30.55
C MET A 407 -3.58 -6.31 -30.79
N GLU A 408 -3.25 -5.03 -30.99
CA GLU A 408 -4.24 -4.00 -31.29
C GLU A 408 -4.98 -4.27 -32.61
N GLY A 409 -4.27 -4.66 -33.67
CA GLY A 409 -4.91 -5.03 -34.93
C GLY A 409 -5.79 -6.27 -34.81
N PHE A 410 -5.36 -7.26 -34.01
CA PHE A 410 -6.16 -8.45 -33.72
C PHE A 410 -7.44 -8.11 -32.94
N GLU A 411 -7.34 -7.24 -31.94
CA GLU A 411 -8.46 -6.76 -31.14
C GLU A 411 -9.49 -6.01 -31.98
N GLN A 412 -9.04 -5.10 -32.84
CA GLN A 412 -9.93 -4.37 -33.75
C GLN A 412 -10.63 -5.32 -34.74
N LEU A 413 -9.92 -6.32 -35.27
CA LEU A 413 -10.54 -7.35 -36.11
C LEU A 413 -11.61 -8.13 -35.35
N ALA A 414 -11.35 -8.53 -34.10
CA ALA A 414 -12.34 -9.20 -33.28
C ALA A 414 -13.58 -8.31 -33.06
N ILE A 415 -13.38 -7.04 -32.66
CA ILE A 415 -14.46 -6.06 -32.45
C ILE A 415 -15.34 -5.93 -33.69
N THR A 416 -14.74 -5.71 -34.87
CA THR A 416 -15.52 -5.55 -36.12
C THR A 416 -16.34 -6.78 -36.49
N ILE A 417 -15.89 -7.97 -36.09
CA ILE A 417 -16.63 -9.22 -36.31
C ILE A 417 -17.83 -9.28 -35.35
N PHE A 418 -17.64 -8.94 -34.08
CA PHE A 418 -18.69 -8.91 -33.07
C PHE A 418 -19.75 -7.83 -33.32
N GLU A 419 -19.34 -6.64 -33.73
CA GLU A 419 -20.25 -5.55 -34.11
C GLU A 419 -21.15 -5.95 -35.29
N ARG A 420 -20.62 -6.74 -36.22
CA ARG A 420 -21.36 -7.23 -37.38
C ARG A 420 -22.25 -8.44 -37.08
N SER A 421 -21.98 -9.18 -36.01
CA SER A 421 -22.66 -10.43 -35.67
C SER A 421 -23.68 -10.33 -34.53
N GLU A 422 -24.01 -9.11 -34.08
CA GLU A 422 -24.98 -8.81 -33.01
C GLU A 422 -24.78 -9.71 -31.77
N GLY A 423 -23.51 -9.95 -31.38
CA GLY A 423 -23.19 -10.71 -30.17
C GLY A 423 -23.23 -12.25 -30.29
N THR A 424 -23.22 -12.80 -31.51
CA THR A 424 -23.09 -14.26 -31.71
C THR A 424 -21.67 -14.65 -32.13
N TYR A 425 -21.08 -15.67 -31.48
CA TYR A 425 -19.74 -16.20 -31.77
C TYR A 425 -19.73 -17.71 -32.08
N GLY A 426 -20.46 -18.08 -33.12
CA GLY A 426 -20.52 -19.46 -33.62
C GLY A 426 -19.41 -19.79 -34.63
N GLU A 427 -19.50 -21.00 -35.20
CA GLU A 427 -18.50 -21.52 -36.14
C GLU A 427 -18.29 -20.64 -37.39
N SER A 428 -19.32 -19.92 -37.83
CA SER A 428 -19.23 -19.03 -39.00
C SER A 428 -18.39 -17.78 -38.72
N GLN A 429 -18.55 -17.15 -37.54
CA GLN A 429 -17.74 -16.01 -37.11
C GLN A 429 -16.30 -16.43 -36.83
N GLN A 430 -16.11 -17.62 -36.23
CA GLN A 430 -14.79 -18.20 -36.00
C GLN A 430 -14.05 -18.48 -37.33
N ALA A 431 -14.74 -19.04 -38.33
CA ALA A 431 -14.17 -19.25 -39.65
C ALA A 431 -13.82 -17.93 -40.36
N LEU A 432 -14.63 -16.89 -40.16
CA LEU A 432 -14.39 -15.56 -40.71
C LEU A 432 -13.11 -14.93 -40.12
N LEU A 433 -12.95 -14.99 -38.80
CA LEU A 433 -11.74 -14.53 -38.11
C LEU A 433 -10.47 -15.20 -38.65
N ILE A 434 -10.49 -16.54 -38.76
CA ILE A 434 -9.34 -17.31 -39.27
C ILE A 434 -9.04 -16.93 -40.72
N ARG A 435 -10.06 -16.82 -41.57
CA ARG A 435 -9.89 -16.42 -42.98
C ARG A 435 -9.31 -15.02 -43.13
N PHE A 436 -9.68 -14.07 -42.27
CA PHE A 436 -9.12 -12.73 -42.27
C PHE A 436 -7.64 -12.72 -41.86
N LEU A 437 -7.27 -13.51 -40.85
CA LEU A 437 -5.90 -13.66 -40.40
C LEU A 437 -5.01 -14.36 -41.45
N GLU A 438 -5.51 -15.40 -42.12
CA GLU A 438 -4.84 -16.03 -43.25
C GLU A 438 -4.62 -15.04 -44.41
N LYS A 439 -5.63 -14.23 -44.75
CA LYS A 439 -5.51 -13.19 -45.78
C LYS A 439 -4.47 -12.12 -45.42
N LYS A 440 -4.23 -11.88 -44.13
CA LYS A 440 -3.19 -10.97 -43.62
C LYS A 440 -1.81 -11.64 -43.54
N GLY A 441 -1.69 -12.92 -43.90
CA GLY A 441 -0.43 -13.66 -43.92
C GLY A 441 -0.06 -14.32 -42.59
N TYR A 442 -1.04 -14.54 -41.70
CA TYR A 442 -0.86 -15.32 -40.48
C TYR A 442 -1.31 -16.77 -40.70
N ASN A 443 -0.42 -17.74 -40.49
CA ASN A 443 -0.73 -19.18 -40.64
C ASN A 443 -1.36 -19.75 -39.35
N VAL A 444 -2.58 -19.31 -39.03
CA VAL A 444 -3.28 -19.66 -37.78
C VAL A 444 -4.23 -20.87 -37.88
N ASN A 445 -4.47 -21.39 -39.09
CA ASN A 445 -5.37 -22.52 -39.33
C ASN A 445 -4.68 -23.88 -39.18
N THR A 446 -3.97 -24.05 -38.07
CA THR A 446 -3.40 -25.33 -37.63
C THR A 446 -4.18 -25.85 -36.43
N SER A 447 -4.14 -27.17 -36.19
CA SER A 447 -4.82 -27.82 -35.05
C SER A 447 -4.48 -27.19 -33.70
N ASP A 448 -3.27 -26.65 -33.57
CA ASP A 448 -2.75 -26.15 -32.30
C ASP A 448 -2.99 -24.64 -32.12
N LEU A 449 -2.93 -23.86 -33.21
CA LEU A 449 -3.09 -22.40 -33.19
C LEU A 449 -4.56 -21.98 -33.30
N ARG A 450 -5.36 -22.67 -34.11
CA ARG A 450 -6.75 -22.31 -34.38
C ARG A 450 -7.59 -22.25 -33.10
N PRO A 451 -7.56 -23.24 -32.18
CA PRO A 451 -8.33 -23.15 -30.94
C PRO A 451 -7.89 -21.98 -30.04
N ARG A 452 -6.59 -21.64 -30.02
CA ARG A 452 -6.06 -20.54 -29.21
C ARG A 452 -6.51 -19.19 -29.71
N VAL A 453 -6.41 -18.97 -31.02
CA VAL A 453 -6.81 -17.71 -31.66
C VAL A 453 -8.31 -17.48 -31.54
N VAL A 454 -9.10 -18.55 -31.66
CA VAL A 454 -10.56 -18.50 -31.47
C VAL A 454 -10.92 -18.21 -30.00
N ALA A 455 -10.29 -18.87 -29.03
CA ALA A 455 -10.51 -18.60 -27.62
C ALA A 455 -10.08 -17.17 -27.23
N ALA A 456 -8.95 -16.69 -27.78
CA ALA A 456 -8.46 -15.32 -27.60
C ALA A 456 -9.48 -14.26 -28.07
N ALA A 457 -10.09 -14.45 -29.24
CA ALA A 457 -11.14 -13.57 -29.72
C ALA A 457 -12.44 -13.69 -28.89
N GLY A 458 -12.77 -14.89 -28.41
CA GLY A 458 -13.88 -15.10 -27.47
C GLY A 458 -13.72 -14.30 -26.17
N ILE A 459 -12.52 -14.26 -25.59
CA ILE A 459 -12.24 -13.45 -24.39
C ILE A 459 -12.46 -11.96 -24.68
N ILE A 460 -12.00 -11.46 -25.83
CA ILE A 460 -12.22 -10.06 -26.22
C ILE A 460 -13.71 -9.76 -26.34
N GLY A 461 -14.48 -10.65 -26.96
CA GLY A 461 -15.94 -10.51 -27.07
C GLY A 461 -16.64 -10.54 -25.71
N ALA A 462 -16.21 -11.41 -24.79
CA ALA A 462 -16.81 -11.54 -23.46
C ALA A 462 -16.51 -10.31 -22.58
N GLU A 463 -15.30 -9.78 -22.66
CA GLU A 463 -14.90 -8.59 -21.89
C GLU A 463 -15.58 -7.32 -22.37
N LEU A 464 -15.86 -7.20 -23.67
CA LEU A 464 -16.57 -6.07 -24.25
C LEU A 464 -18.11 -6.22 -24.18
N GLY A 465 -18.60 -7.31 -23.59
CA GLY A 465 -20.03 -7.55 -23.37
C GLY A 465 -20.79 -8.05 -24.62
N TYR A 466 -20.09 -8.46 -25.68
CA TYR A 466 -20.72 -9.02 -26.88
C TYR A 466 -21.17 -10.47 -26.70
N ILE A 467 -20.46 -11.27 -25.88
CA ILE A 467 -20.82 -12.67 -25.59
C ILE A 467 -20.80 -12.96 -24.09
N SER A 468 -21.51 -14.01 -23.65
CA SER A 468 -21.40 -14.49 -22.27
C SER A 468 -20.06 -15.23 -22.07
N PRO A 469 -19.44 -15.17 -20.87
CA PRO A 469 -18.25 -15.98 -20.55
C PRO A 469 -18.45 -17.50 -20.75
N ALA A 470 -19.69 -17.98 -20.77
CA ALA A 470 -20.04 -19.39 -21.05
C ALA A 470 -19.90 -19.77 -22.53
N ASP A 471 -19.98 -18.79 -23.43
CA ASP A 471 -19.95 -18.99 -24.89
C ASP A 471 -18.54 -18.93 -25.48
N ILE A 472 -17.51 -18.79 -24.62
CA ILE A 472 -16.11 -18.81 -25.04
C ILE A 472 -15.77 -20.24 -25.50
N PRO A 473 -15.30 -20.42 -26.75
CA PRO A 473 -14.91 -21.75 -27.23
C PRO A 473 -13.77 -22.31 -26.40
N ARG A 474 -13.97 -23.50 -25.83
CA ARG A 474 -12.98 -24.18 -25.00
C ARG A 474 -11.78 -24.61 -25.84
N LEU A 475 -10.57 -24.47 -25.30
CA LEU A 475 -9.37 -25.02 -25.92
C LEU A 475 -9.51 -26.55 -26.00
N ALA A 476 -9.08 -27.14 -27.11
CA ALA A 476 -9.19 -28.58 -27.33
C ALA A 476 -8.48 -29.38 -26.22
N PRO A 477 -9.05 -30.52 -25.77
CA PRO A 477 -8.51 -31.33 -24.68
C PRO A 477 -7.20 -32.00 -25.12
N GLY A 478 -6.07 -31.46 -24.66
CA GLY A 478 -4.73 -31.91 -25.03
C GLY A 478 -3.64 -30.91 -24.65
N ILE A 479 -3.99 -29.63 -24.52
CA ILE A 479 -3.16 -28.63 -23.85
C ILE A 479 -3.65 -28.62 -22.39
N LYS A 480 -2.82 -29.10 -21.45
CA LYS A 480 -3.12 -29.05 -20.01
C LYS A 480 -3.22 -27.58 -19.59
N VAL A 481 -4.41 -27.03 -19.64
CA VAL A 481 -4.79 -25.86 -18.85
C VAL A 481 -5.35 -26.43 -17.55
N SER A 482 -4.87 -25.98 -16.40
CA SER A 482 -5.50 -26.36 -15.14
C SER A 482 -6.90 -25.72 -15.14
N ASP A 483 -7.96 -26.52 -14.95
CA ASP A 483 -9.34 -26.00 -14.90
C ASP A 483 -9.48 -24.88 -13.85
N THR A 484 -8.61 -24.91 -12.83
CA THR A 484 -8.46 -23.89 -11.79
C THR A 484 -8.00 -22.52 -12.27
N GLU A 485 -7.23 -22.41 -13.37
CA GLU A 485 -6.75 -21.13 -13.89
C GLU A 485 -7.75 -20.48 -14.86
N VAL A 486 -8.51 -21.29 -15.58
CA VAL A 486 -9.67 -20.77 -16.34
C VAL A 486 -10.73 -20.30 -15.36
N GLU A 487 -10.98 -21.06 -14.29
CA GLU A 487 -11.85 -20.63 -13.20
C GLU A 487 -11.33 -19.39 -12.48
N SER A 488 -10.01 -19.25 -12.26
CA SER A 488 -9.44 -18.04 -11.65
C SER A 488 -9.61 -16.80 -12.55
N ILE A 489 -9.38 -16.95 -13.85
CA ILE A 489 -9.61 -15.89 -14.84
C ILE A 489 -11.10 -15.57 -14.94
N ILE A 490 -12.00 -16.56 -14.87
CA ILE A 490 -13.45 -16.36 -14.82
C ILE A 490 -13.87 -15.66 -13.53
N THR A 491 -13.26 -15.98 -12.38
CA THR A 491 -13.53 -15.28 -11.11
C THR A 491 -13.01 -13.85 -11.14
N ASP A 492 -11.87 -13.60 -11.76
CA ASP A 492 -11.33 -12.25 -11.96
C ASP A 492 -12.15 -11.45 -12.97
N LEU A 493 -12.68 -12.09 -14.02
CA LEU A 493 -13.65 -11.51 -14.95
C LEU A 493 -14.97 -11.16 -14.25
N LYS A 494 -15.50 -12.05 -13.40
CA LYS A 494 -16.69 -11.77 -12.58
C LYS A 494 -16.44 -10.63 -11.58
N ARG A 495 -15.24 -10.54 -11.04
CA ARG A 495 -14.83 -9.48 -10.11
C ARG A 495 -14.68 -8.12 -10.80
N LEU A 496 -14.08 -8.09 -11.99
CA LEU A 496 -14.00 -6.88 -12.82
C LEU A 496 -15.40 -6.48 -13.33
N ALA A 497 -16.24 -7.43 -13.75
CA ALA A 497 -17.62 -7.14 -14.16
C ALA A 497 -18.45 -6.57 -13.00
N LYS A 498 -18.23 -7.02 -11.75
CA LYS A 498 -18.82 -6.39 -10.55
C LYS A 498 -18.29 -4.98 -10.29
N GLN A 499 -17.06 -4.64 -10.69
CA GLN A 499 -16.52 -3.27 -10.57
C GLN A 499 -17.04 -2.29 -11.62
N PHE A 500 -17.58 -2.79 -12.74
CA PHE A 500 -18.11 -1.97 -13.84
C PHE A 500 -19.65 -1.92 -13.90
N LYS A 501 -20.37 -2.72 -13.11
CA LYS A 501 -21.81 -2.52 -12.90
C LYS A 501 -22.01 -1.33 -11.96
N PRO A 502 -22.77 -0.28 -12.34
CA PRO A 502 -23.27 0.66 -11.36
C PRO A 502 -24.16 -0.10 -10.37
N ASP A 503 -24.11 0.26 -9.09
CA ASP A 503 -24.82 -0.40 -7.99
C ASP A 503 -26.33 -0.47 -8.26
N GLU A 504 -26.76 -1.52 -8.97
CA GLU A 504 -28.08 -2.10 -8.78
C GLU A 504 -27.90 -3.20 -7.74
N GLU A 505 -28.54 -2.99 -6.59
CA GLU A 505 -28.69 -3.96 -5.51
C GLU A 505 -29.27 -5.26 -6.08
N ILE A 506 -28.39 -6.18 -6.47
CA ILE A 506 -28.73 -7.58 -6.65
C ILE A 506 -28.63 -8.18 -5.25
N LEU A 507 -29.78 -8.26 -4.58
CA LEU A 507 -29.97 -9.19 -3.46
C LEU A 507 -29.50 -10.58 -3.93
N ASP A 508 -28.49 -11.13 -3.28
CA ASP A 508 -27.92 -12.43 -3.59
C ASP A 508 -28.98 -13.52 -3.34
N GLU A 509 -29.64 -14.01 -4.41
CA GLU A 509 -30.62 -15.12 -4.35
C GLU A 509 -30.02 -16.42 -3.76
N GLU A 510 -28.69 -16.55 -3.69
CA GLU A 510 -28.00 -17.66 -3.03
C GLU A 510 -27.89 -17.51 -1.50
N GLU A 511 -27.89 -16.27 -0.96
CA GLU A 511 -27.89 -16.03 0.48
C GLU A 511 -29.29 -16.23 1.09
N GLU A 512 -30.36 -15.83 0.39
CA GLU A 512 -31.73 -16.10 0.84
C GLU A 512 -32.06 -17.61 0.87
N LEU A 513 -31.53 -18.41 -0.05
CA LEU A 513 -31.72 -19.87 -0.07
C LEU A 513 -30.94 -20.58 1.04
N ALA A 514 -29.75 -20.12 1.39
CA ALA A 514 -28.97 -20.67 2.50
C ALA A 514 -29.61 -20.32 3.86
N GLU A 515 -30.14 -19.10 3.98
CA GLU A 515 -30.84 -18.65 5.19
C GLU A 515 -32.20 -19.37 5.35
N SER A 516 -32.96 -19.60 4.25
CA SER A 516 -34.22 -20.34 4.32
C SER A 516 -34.04 -21.82 4.69
N VAL A 517 -32.92 -22.45 4.31
CA VAL A 517 -32.63 -23.86 4.63
C VAL A 517 -32.13 -24.01 6.07
N ALA A 518 -31.33 -23.06 6.57
CA ALA A 518 -30.93 -23.01 7.97
C ALA A 518 -32.14 -22.79 8.90
N ASP A 519 -33.00 -21.84 8.54
CA ASP A 519 -34.19 -21.49 9.32
C ASP A 519 -35.27 -22.60 9.27
N ALA A 520 -35.34 -23.36 8.17
CA ALA A 520 -36.16 -24.57 8.08
C ALA A 520 -35.61 -25.72 8.94
N SER A 521 -34.28 -25.90 9.00
CA SER A 521 -33.62 -26.90 9.85
C SER A 521 -33.87 -26.61 11.35
N ASP A 522 -33.82 -25.34 11.74
CA ASP A 522 -34.06 -24.91 13.12
C ASP A 522 -35.54 -24.99 13.51
N ARG A 523 -36.46 -24.74 12.58
CA ARG A 523 -37.89 -25.02 12.79
C ARG A 523 -38.17 -26.53 12.93
N VAL A 524 -37.53 -27.37 12.12
CA VAL A 524 -37.67 -28.83 12.24
C VAL A 524 -37.06 -29.34 13.55
N SER A 525 -35.92 -28.81 13.99
CA SER A 525 -35.28 -29.20 15.26
C SER A 525 -36.11 -28.77 16.48
N SER A 526 -36.74 -27.60 16.44
CA SER A 526 -37.63 -27.12 17.49
C SER A 526 -38.97 -27.87 17.53
N ILE A 527 -39.53 -28.25 16.38
CA ILE A 527 -40.71 -29.14 16.30
C ILE A 527 -40.37 -30.53 16.82
N LYS A 528 -39.19 -31.07 16.49
CA LYS A 528 -38.75 -32.38 16.98
C LYS A 528 -38.58 -32.40 18.51
N LYS A 529 -37.99 -31.35 19.09
CA LYS A 529 -37.93 -31.17 20.55
C LYS A 529 -39.31 -31.04 21.21
N LYS A 530 -40.28 -30.40 20.54
CA LYS A 530 -41.66 -30.33 21.04
C LYS A 530 -42.36 -31.69 20.96
N ILE A 531 -42.13 -32.48 19.91
CA ILE A 531 -42.66 -33.83 19.77
C ILE A 531 -42.03 -34.77 20.82
N ASP A 532 -40.72 -34.70 21.05
CA ASP A 532 -40.03 -35.47 22.08
C ASP A 532 -40.55 -35.11 23.49
N GLY A 533 -40.89 -33.84 23.74
CA GLY A 533 -41.53 -33.39 24.98
C GLY A 533 -42.97 -33.87 25.13
N VAL A 534 -43.72 -34.00 24.03
CA VAL A 534 -45.07 -34.58 24.02
C VAL A 534 -45.00 -36.09 24.25
N ASP A 535 -44.02 -36.79 23.67
CA ASP A 535 -43.80 -38.21 23.91
C ASP A 535 -43.34 -38.50 25.35
N ASP A 536 -42.58 -37.60 25.98
CA ASP A 536 -42.27 -37.70 27.42
C ASP A 536 -43.51 -37.43 28.31
N LEU A 537 -44.41 -36.55 27.90
CA LEU A 537 -45.70 -36.36 28.59
C LEU A 537 -46.64 -37.55 28.40
N LEU A 538 -46.67 -38.15 27.21
CA LEU A 538 -47.46 -39.35 26.92
C LEU A 538 -46.90 -40.58 27.62
N SER A 539 -45.58 -40.69 27.76
CA SER A 539 -44.93 -41.77 28.53
C SER A 539 -45.28 -41.66 30.02
N ARG A 540 -45.28 -40.44 30.58
CA ARG A 540 -45.72 -40.16 31.95
C ARG A 540 -47.22 -40.42 32.17
N LEU A 541 -48.06 -40.10 31.20
CA LEU A 541 -49.51 -40.40 31.24
C LEU A 541 -49.82 -41.91 31.09
N LYS A 542 -48.95 -42.69 30.43
CA LYS A 542 -49.10 -44.15 30.39
C LYS A 542 -48.67 -44.84 31.68
N ILE A 543 -47.87 -44.18 32.52
CA ILE A 543 -47.50 -44.68 33.86
C ILE A 543 -48.62 -44.42 34.88
N SER A 544 -49.57 -43.51 34.61
CA SER A 544 -50.69 -43.21 35.52
C SER A 544 -51.94 -44.07 35.33
N ASN A 545 -51.92 -45.05 34.42
CA ASN A 545 -53.06 -45.93 34.13
C ASN A 545 -52.73 -47.43 34.27
N ASN A 546 -51.82 -47.78 35.18
CA ASN A 546 -51.72 -49.13 35.74
C ASN A 546 -51.71 -49.10 37.26
#